data_AF-I1P071-F1
#
_entry.id   AF-I1P071-F1
#
_cell.length_a   1.000
_cell.length_b   1.000
_cell.length_c   1.000
_cell.angle_alpha   90.00
_cell.angle_beta   90.00
_cell.angle_gamma   90.00
#
_symmetry.space_group_name_H-M   'P 1'
#
loop_
_entity.id
_entity.type
_entity.pdbx_description
1 polymer ?
#
loop_
_entity_poly.entity_id
_entity_poly.type
_entity_poly.pdbx_seq_one_letter_code
_entity_poly.pdbx_strand_id
1 'polypeptide(L)'
;VEFATPLSHDKEHIDAYHDGELPRYCTMEDLLGDQSVPGLVPRDLEAQLHLACDDGEPQSFAEAERHAAWRAVMQSEMDAVQENRTWELADLPRGHRAITLKWVFKLKRD
;
A
#
# COMPACT_ATOMS: atom_id res chain seq x y z
N VAL A 1 29.35 -1.47 0.19
CA VAL A 1 28.01 -1.00 0.60
C VAL A 1 28.22 0.35 1.24
N GLU A 2 28.05 1.41 0.45
CA GLU A 2 28.06 2.77 0.96
C GLU A 2 26.65 3.05 1.50
N PHE A 3 26.54 3.36 2.79
CA PHE A 3 25.23 3.59 3.41
C PHE A 3 24.79 5.01 3.05
N ALA A 4 23.63 5.14 2.38
CA ALA A 4 23.09 6.45 2.06
C ALA A 4 22.66 7.18 3.35
N THR A 5 22.92 8.49 3.41
CA THR A 5 22.57 9.31 4.58
C THR A 5 21.06 9.60 4.58
N PRO A 6 20.34 9.41 5.71
CA PRO A 6 18.92 9.70 5.80
C PRO A 6 18.59 11.15 5.42
N LEU A 7 17.45 11.36 4.76
CA LEU A 7 16.89 12.72 4.58
C LEU A 7 16.51 13.30 5.95
N SER A 8 16.68 14.61 6.14
CA SER A 8 16.47 15.26 7.45
C SER A 8 15.02 15.23 7.96
N HIS A 9 14.04 14.89 7.11
CA HIS A 9 12.60 14.84 7.38
C HIS A 9 12.02 13.43 7.52
N ASP A 10 12.83 12.37 7.59
CA ASP A 10 12.35 10.98 7.58
C ASP A 10 11.43 10.61 8.76
N LYS A 11 11.46 11.40 9.83
CA LYS A 11 10.57 11.24 10.99
C LYS A 11 9.08 11.44 10.68
N GLU A 12 8.75 12.12 9.58
CA GLU A 12 7.36 12.38 9.18
C GLU A 12 6.74 11.20 8.40
N HIS A 13 7.56 10.26 7.91
CA HIS A 13 7.12 9.11 7.12
C HIS A 13 7.04 7.80 7.93
N ILE A 14 7.18 7.92 9.26
CA ILE A 14 7.09 6.81 10.21
C ILE A 14 5.61 6.66 10.60
N ASP A 15 4.98 5.55 10.22
CA ASP A 15 3.60 5.29 10.61
C ASP A 15 3.47 4.93 12.10
N ALA A 16 2.23 4.93 12.60
CA ALA A 16 1.91 4.61 13.99
C ALA A 16 2.30 3.17 14.42
N TYR A 17 2.75 2.33 13.48
CA TYR A 17 3.13 0.94 13.70
C TYR A 17 4.63 0.71 13.49
N HIS A 18 5.43 1.78 13.44
CA HIS A 18 6.88 1.64 13.37
C HIS A 18 7.44 1.21 14.73
N ASP A 19 8.15 0.09 14.75
CA ASP A 19 8.81 -0.56 15.89
C ASP A 19 10.14 0.09 16.31
N GLY A 20 10.48 1.27 15.76
CA GLY A 20 11.72 1.99 16.08
C GLY A 20 12.98 1.46 15.39
N GLU A 21 12.90 0.53 14.43
CA GLU A 21 14.06 0.18 13.61
C GLU A 21 14.51 1.37 12.74
N LEU A 22 15.81 1.48 12.47
CA LEU A 22 16.30 2.53 11.56
C LEU A 22 16.00 2.14 10.10
N PRO A 23 15.40 3.04 9.30
CA PRO A 23 15.19 2.77 7.88
C PRO A 23 16.52 2.47 7.19
N ARG A 24 16.51 1.48 6.29
CA ARG A 24 17.67 1.12 5.47
C ARG A 24 17.55 1.84 4.13
N TYR A 25 18.42 2.81 3.88
CA TYR A 25 18.47 3.54 2.62
C TYR A 25 19.41 2.83 1.64
N CYS A 26 18.99 2.75 0.38
CA CYS A 26 19.81 2.31 -0.75
C CYS A 26 19.92 3.47 -1.75
N THR A 27 21.06 3.60 -2.42
CA THR A 27 21.21 4.63 -3.46
C THR A 27 20.49 4.19 -4.74
N MET A 28 20.15 5.14 -5.60
CA MET A 28 19.60 4.82 -6.93
C MET A 28 20.60 4.00 -7.76
N GLU A 29 21.89 4.16 -7.52
CA GLU A 29 22.98 3.40 -8.15
C GLU A 29 22.98 1.94 -7.68
N ASP A 30 22.75 1.69 -6.38
CA ASP A 30 22.62 0.33 -5.84
C ASP A 30 21.39 -0.40 -6.42
N LEU A 31 20.30 0.34 -6.70
CA LEU A 31 19.06 -0.22 -7.26
C LEU A 31 19.12 -0.44 -8.78
N LEU A 32 19.72 0.48 -9.51
CA LEU A 32 19.77 0.47 -10.98
C LEU A 32 21.01 -0.23 -11.54
N GLY A 33 22.05 -0.42 -10.72
CA GLY A 33 23.35 -0.91 -11.18
C GLY A 33 23.94 0.02 -12.23
N ASP A 34 24.30 -0.52 -13.40
CA ASP A 34 24.90 0.23 -14.52
C ASP A 34 23.85 0.86 -15.47
N GLN A 35 22.56 0.86 -15.09
CA GLN A 35 21.49 1.44 -15.91
C GLN A 35 21.36 2.95 -15.64
N SER A 36 21.32 3.74 -16.72
CA SER A 36 21.12 5.20 -16.64
C SER A 36 19.78 5.53 -15.95
N VAL A 37 19.81 6.52 -15.06
CA VAL A 37 18.63 6.97 -14.30
C VAL A 37 17.51 7.35 -15.27
N PRO A 38 16.33 6.70 -15.19
CA PRO A 38 15.17 7.11 -15.99
C PRO A 38 14.83 8.56 -15.65
N GLY A 39 14.70 9.41 -16.67
CA GLY A 39 14.42 10.84 -16.48
C GLY A 39 13.20 11.07 -15.58
N LEU A 40 13.28 12.07 -14.70
CA LEU A 40 12.19 12.48 -13.80
C LEU A 40 10.97 12.90 -14.65
N VAL A 41 10.02 11.98 -14.79
CA VAL A 41 8.71 12.31 -15.35
C VAL A 41 7.91 12.98 -14.24
N PRO A 42 7.41 14.22 -14.40
CA PRO A 42 6.50 14.82 -13.44
C PRO A 42 5.27 13.92 -13.30
N ARG A 43 5.22 13.11 -12.24
CA ARG A 43 4.03 12.37 -11.85
C ARG A 43 3.18 13.38 -11.11
N ASP A 44 2.17 13.90 -11.78
CA ASP A 44 1.13 14.76 -11.21
C ASP A 44 0.23 13.92 -10.27
N LEU A 45 0.86 13.37 -9.24
CA LEU A 45 0.29 12.40 -8.31
C LEU A 45 -0.72 13.08 -7.38
N GLU A 46 -0.48 14.37 -7.06
CA GLU A 46 -1.38 15.20 -6.25
C GLU A 46 -2.73 15.41 -6.93
N ALA A 47 -2.75 15.69 -8.24
CA ALA A 47 -3.98 15.85 -9.00
C ALA A 47 -4.80 14.54 -9.09
N GLN A 48 -4.13 13.38 -9.17
CA GLN A 48 -4.79 12.06 -9.19
C GLN A 48 -5.34 11.63 -7.82
N LEU A 49 -4.76 12.12 -6.72
CA LEU A 49 -5.23 11.85 -5.36
C LEU A 49 -6.48 12.69 -5.00
N HIS A 50 -6.58 13.93 -5.49
CA HIS A 50 -7.70 14.82 -5.18
C HIS A 50 -9.04 14.46 -5.83
N LEU A 51 -9.04 13.75 -6.97
CA LEU A 51 -10.29 13.35 -7.65
C LEU A 51 -10.96 12.11 -7.01
N ALA A 52 -10.34 11.52 -5.98
CA ALA A 52 -10.74 10.26 -5.37
C ALA A 52 -11.68 10.41 -4.16
N CYS A 53 -12.05 11.64 -3.80
CA CYS A 53 -13.03 11.94 -2.77
C CYS A 53 -14.19 12.65 -3.47
N ASP A 54 -15.43 12.15 -3.31
CA ASP A 54 -16.66 12.96 -3.13
C ASP A 54 -17.96 12.21 -3.48
N ASP A 55 -17.92 11.04 -4.11
CA ASP A 55 -19.14 10.33 -4.55
C ASP A 55 -19.46 9.06 -3.72
N GLY A 56 -19.44 9.16 -2.40
CA GLY A 56 -19.97 8.11 -1.51
C GLY A 56 -19.11 6.82 -1.41
N GLU A 57 -17.85 6.89 -1.84
CA GLU A 57 -16.89 5.81 -1.62
C GLU A 57 -16.41 5.79 -0.16
N PRO A 58 -16.44 4.63 0.52
CA PRO A 58 -15.98 4.52 1.89
C PRO A 58 -14.46 4.63 1.94
N GLN A 59 -13.93 5.44 2.86
CA GLN A 59 -12.49 5.61 3.04
C GLN A 59 -11.90 4.57 3.99
N SER A 60 -12.76 3.82 4.69
CA SER A 60 -12.38 2.78 5.63
C SER A 60 -13.29 1.56 5.56
N PHE A 61 -12.78 0.42 6.01
CA PHE A 61 -13.58 -0.80 6.16
C PHE A 61 -14.79 -0.57 7.07
N ALA A 62 -14.64 0.18 8.16
CA ALA A 62 -15.72 0.46 9.11
C ALA A 62 -16.87 1.26 8.50
N GLU A 63 -16.59 2.11 7.50
CA GLU A 63 -17.62 2.78 6.71
C GLU A 63 -18.23 1.82 5.69
N ALA A 64 -17.40 1.09 4.94
CA ALA A 64 -17.83 0.14 3.92
C ALA A 64 -18.76 -0.94 4.50
N GLU A 65 -18.43 -1.50 5.66
CA GLU A 65 -19.21 -2.57 6.31
C GLU A 65 -20.64 -2.14 6.65
N ARG A 66 -20.88 -0.85 6.93
CA ARG A 66 -22.21 -0.32 7.22
C ARG A 66 -23.14 -0.36 6.00
N HIS A 67 -22.58 -0.44 4.79
CA HIS A 67 -23.34 -0.47 3.55
C HIS A 67 -23.46 -1.90 3.02
N ALA A 68 -24.70 -2.35 2.78
CA ALA A 68 -24.97 -3.71 2.30
C ALA A 68 -24.33 -4.01 0.93
N ALA A 69 -24.30 -3.03 0.02
CA ALA A 69 -23.67 -3.17 -1.29
C ALA A 69 -22.17 -3.44 -1.17
N TRP A 70 -21.47 -2.66 -0.34
CA TRP A 70 -20.04 -2.85 -0.11
C TRP A 70 -19.73 -4.18 0.59
N ARG A 71 -20.57 -4.63 1.53
CA ARG A 71 -20.45 -5.98 2.12
C ARG A 71 -20.59 -7.09 1.07
N ALA A 72 -21.54 -6.97 0.15
CA ALA A 72 -21.73 -7.96 -0.91
C ALA A 72 -20.50 -8.02 -1.83
N VAL A 73 -19.94 -6.85 -2.20
CA VAL A 73 -18.71 -6.79 -3.00
C VAL A 73 -17.51 -7.38 -2.27
N MET A 74 -17.29 -7.02 -0.99
CA MET A 74 -16.20 -7.60 -0.19
C MET A 74 -16.31 -9.13 -0.09
N GLN A 75 -17.52 -9.65 0.12
CA GLN A 75 -17.74 -11.08 0.16
C GLN A 75 -17.43 -11.74 -1.19
N SER A 76 -17.91 -11.17 -2.29
CA SER A 76 -17.63 -11.67 -3.64
C SER A 76 -16.13 -11.71 -3.94
N GLU A 77 -15.37 -10.70 -3.53
CA GLU A 77 -13.91 -10.69 -3.69
C GLU A 77 -13.25 -11.77 -2.82
N MET A 78 -13.73 -12.02 -1.59
CA MET A 78 -13.22 -13.10 -0.75
C MET A 78 -13.52 -14.48 -1.31
N ASP A 79 -14.71 -14.69 -1.85
CA ASP A 79 -15.08 -15.94 -2.51
C ASP A 79 -14.20 -16.18 -3.74
N ALA A 80 -13.93 -15.14 -4.55
CA ALA A 80 -13.04 -15.23 -5.70
C ALA A 80 -11.58 -15.56 -5.29
N VAL A 81 -11.08 -14.97 -4.21
CA VAL A 81 -9.75 -15.30 -3.66
C VAL A 81 -9.67 -16.77 -3.24
N GLN A 82 -10.73 -17.29 -2.62
CA GLN A 82 -10.81 -18.70 -2.22
C GLN A 82 -10.92 -19.63 -3.44
N GLU A 83 -11.73 -19.28 -4.43
CA GLU A 83 -11.92 -20.07 -5.65
C GLU A 83 -10.64 -20.18 -6.46
N ASN A 84 -9.88 -19.09 -6.55
CA ASN A 84 -8.60 -19.05 -7.25
C ASN A 84 -7.52 -19.95 -6.60
N ARG A 85 -7.71 -20.41 -5.36
CA ARG A 85 -6.77 -21.27 -4.60
C ARG A 85 -5.33 -20.77 -4.61
N THR A 86 -5.13 -19.47 -4.74
CA THR A 86 -3.82 -18.81 -4.77
C THR A 86 -3.30 -18.49 -3.38
N TRP A 87 -4.19 -18.43 -2.38
CA TRP A 87 -3.87 -18.05 -1.01
C TRP A 87 -4.38 -19.09 -0.01
N GLU A 88 -3.56 -19.43 0.97
CA GLU A 88 -3.94 -20.24 2.13
C GLU A 88 -3.67 -19.45 3.41
N LEU A 89 -4.48 -19.69 4.44
CA LEU A 89 -4.26 -19.09 5.75
C LEU A 89 -3.11 -19.84 6.44
N ALA A 90 -2.05 -19.13 6.82
CA ALA A 90 -0.89 -19.70 7.49
C ALA A 90 -0.58 -18.92 8.77
N ASP A 91 -0.03 -19.61 9.77
CA ASP A 91 0.44 -18.98 11.01
C ASP A 91 1.69 -18.15 10.73
N LEU A 92 1.77 -16.97 11.33
CA LEU A 92 2.95 -16.11 11.22
C LEU A 92 4.16 -16.77 11.90
N PRO A 93 5.24 -17.11 11.17
CA PRO A 93 6.43 -17.71 11.78
C PRO A 93 7.07 -16.75 12.78
N ARG A 94 7.70 -17.32 13.82
CA ARG A 94 8.37 -16.54 14.87
C ARG A 94 9.43 -15.61 14.26
N GLY A 95 9.47 -14.36 14.75
CA GLY A 95 10.43 -13.35 14.29
C GLY A 95 10.12 -12.73 12.93
N HIS A 96 8.97 -13.04 12.32
CA HIS A 96 8.52 -12.40 11.08
C HIS A 96 7.40 -11.40 11.38
N ARG A 97 7.30 -10.38 10.54
CA ARG A 97 6.22 -9.38 10.56
C ARG A 97 5.20 -9.72 9.48
N ALA A 98 3.93 -9.81 9.85
CA ALA A 98 2.86 -9.98 8.87
C ALA A 98 2.80 -8.75 7.96
N ILE A 99 2.71 -8.98 6.66
CA ILE A 99 2.46 -7.89 5.71
C ILE A 99 1.01 -7.47 5.89
N THR A 100 0.80 -6.24 6.34
CA THR A 100 -0.53 -5.66 6.47
C THR A 100 -1.07 -5.31 5.08
N LEU A 101 -2.28 -5.78 4.78
CA LEU A 101 -3.02 -5.40 3.58
C LEU A 101 -4.01 -4.29 3.94
N LYS A 102 -4.13 -3.29 3.08
CA LYS A 102 -5.12 -2.22 3.21
C LYS A 102 -6.15 -2.35 2.09
N TRP A 103 -7.42 -2.44 2.46
CA TRP A 103 -8.52 -2.38 1.51
C TRP A 103 -8.65 -0.98 0.92
N VAL A 104 -8.82 -0.92 -0.41
CA VAL A 104 -9.09 0.31 -1.13
C VAL A 104 -10.42 0.14 -1.86
N PHE A 105 -11.40 0.96 -1.49
CA PHE A 105 -12.74 0.92 -2.07
C PHE A 105 -12.82 1.96 -3.19
N LYS A 106 -13.17 1.51 -4.39
CA LYS A 106 -13.31 2.35 -5.58
C LYS A 106 -14.49 1.89 -6.40
N LEU A 107 -15.28 2.84 -6.89
CA LEU A 107 -16.33 2.60 -7.86
C LEU A 107 -15.72 2.61 -9.26
N LYS A 108 -15.97 1.56 -10.05
CA LYS A 108 -15.64 1.58 -11.47
C LYS A 108 -16.66 2.47 -12.19
N ARG A 109 -16.17 3.47 -12.91
CA ARG A 109 -16.94 4.29 -13.85
C ARG A 109 -16.55 3.85 -15.26
N ASP A 110 -17.56 3.65 -16.11
CA ASP A 110 -17.38 3.31 -17.53
C ASP A 110 -17.00 4.54 -18.38
#